data_AF-A0AB39TJ47-F1
#
_entry.id   AF-A0AB39TJ47-F1
#
_cell.length_a   1.000
_cell.length_b   1.000
_cell.length_c   1.000
_cell.angle_alpha   90.00
_cell.angle_beta   90.00
_cell.angle_gamma   90.00
#
_symmetry.space_group_name_H-M   'P 1'
#
loop_
_entity.id
_entity.type
_entity.pdbx_description
1 polymer ?
#
loop_
_entity_poly.entity_id
_entity_poly.type
_entity_poly.pdbx_seq_one_letter_code
_entity_poly.pdbx_strand_id
1 'polypeptide(L)' 'MGSHRVMRQDDNGNRFLVAEGLERAEAERLAAEFEARGHKQLYWVEADAEGADS' A
#
# COMPACT_ATOMS: atom_id res chain seq x y z
N MET A 1 -1.36 15.86 5.35
CA MET A 1 -0.92 15.49 4.00
C MET A 1 -0.65 14.02 4.08
N GLY A 2 -1.31 13.22 3.25
CA GLY A 2 -1.23 11.77 3.34
C GLY A 2 0.20 11.29 3.14
N SER A 3 0.80 10.77 4.21
CA SER A 3 2.14 10.19 4.18
C SER A 3 2.06 8.66 4.05
N HIS A 4 1.06 8.11 3.35
CA HIS A 4 0.96 6.67 3.16
C HIS A 4 0.97 6.31 1.68
N ARG A 5 1.56 5.16 1.39
CA ARG A 5 1.63 4.58 0.06
C ARG A 5 1.26 3.12 0.09
N VAL A 6 0.68 2.63 -0.99
CA VAL A 6 0.31 1.23 -1.18
C VAL A 6 1.33 0.59 -2.09
N MET A 7 1.92 -0.48 -1.59
CA MET A 7 2.89 -1.29 -2.30
C MET A 7 2.26 -2.64 -2.64
N ARG A 8 2.74 -3.23 -3.74
CA ARG A 8 2.37 -4.56 -4.18
C ARG A 8 3.61 -5.39 -4.47
N GLN A 9 3.59 -6.67 -4.13
CA GLN A 9 4.59 -7.66 -4.52
C GLN A 9 3.91 -8.78 -5.30
N ASP A 10 4.46 -9.12 -6.46
CA ASP A 10 4.07 -10.30 -7.21
C ASP A 10 4.79 -11.56 -6.69
N ASP A 11 4.38 -12.74 -7.15
CA ASP A 11 5.00 -14.02 -6.78
C ASP A 11 6.49 -14.11 -7.17
N ASN A 12 6.96 -13.24 -8.06
CA ASN A 12 8.37 -13.14 -8.47
C ASN A 12 9.20 -12.26 -7.52
N GLY A 13 8.59 -11.63 -6.52
CA GLY A 13 9.25 -10.75 -5.55
C GLY A 13 9.42 -9.31 -6.01
N ASN A 14 8.94 -8.95 -7.20
CA ASN A 14 8.99 -7.59 -7.72
C ASN A 14 8.01 -6.71 -6.96
N ARG A 15 8.52 -5.60 -6.43
CA ARG A 15 7.72 -4.62 -5.69
C ARG A 15 7.36 -3.45 -6.58
N PHE A 16 6.09 -3.08 -6.57
CA PHE A 16 5.54 -1.98 -7.35
C PHE A 16 4.79 -1.03 -6.44
N LEU A 17 4.98 0.28 -6.67
CA LEU A 17 4.15 1.32 -6.08
C LEU A 17 2.81 1.34 -6.81
N VAL A 18 1.71 1.20 -6.04
CA VAL A 18 0.35 1.24 -6.57
C VAL A 18 -0.22 2.66 -6.46
N ALA A 19 -0.02 3.29 -5.30
CA ALA A 19 -0.47 4.64 -5.02
C ALA A 19 0.39 5.27 -3.91
N GLU A 20 0.62 6.57 -3.98
CA GLU A 20 1.33 7.37 -2.97
C GLU A 20 0.49 8.60 -2.58
N GLY A 21 0.86 9.26 -1.49
CA GLY A 21 0.18 10.48 -1.04
C GLY A 21 -1.20 10.23 -0.40
N LEU A 22 -1.49 8.99 0.00
CA LEU A 22 -2.75 8.60 0.59
C LEU A 22 -2.75 8.83 2.10
N GLU A 23 -3.94 9.09 2.64
CA GLU A 23 -4.17 8.96 4.08
C GLU A 23 -4.18 7.47 4.44
N ARG A 24 -3.83 7.15 5.69
CA ARG A 24 -3.71 5.76 6.15
C ARG A 24 -4.96 4.92 5.83
N ALA A 25 -6.14 5.44 6.13
CA ALA A 25 -7.40 4.75 5.93
C ALA A 25 -7.73 4.48 4.45
N GLU A 26 -7.36 5.41 3.56
CA GLU A 26 -7.49 5.22 2.11
C GLU A 26 -6.53 4.13 1.62
N ALA A 27 -5.27 4.19 2.05
CA ALA A 27 -4.27 3.18 1.71
C ALA A 27 -4.66 1.77 2.19
N GLU A 28 -5.16 1.65 3.43
CA GLU A 28 -5.63 0.39 4.01
C GLU A 28 -6.83 -0.17 3.24
N ARG A 29 -7.82 0.66 2.88
CA ARG A 29 -8.95 0.22 2.05
C ARG A 29 -8.50 -0.26 0.68
N LEU A 30 -7.59 0.48 0.04
CA LEU A 30 -7.10 0.15 -1.28
C LEU A 30 -6.36 -1.21 -1.26
N ALA A 31 -5.47 -1.41 -0.29
CA ALA A 31 -4.77 -2.68 -0.09
C ALA A 31 -5.75 -3.85 0.14
N ALA A 32 -6.75 -3.66 0.99
CA ALA A 32 -7.77 -4.68 1.27
C ALA A 32 -8.64 -5.01 0.05
N GLU A 33 -9.04 -4.00 -0.74
CA GLU A 33 -9.80 -4.22 -1.97
C GLU A 33 -8.98 -5.00 -3.01
N PHE A 34 -7.68 -4.71 -3.10
CA PHE A 34 -6.78 -5.43 -3.99
C PHE A 34 -6.50 -6.87 -3.54
N GLU A 35 -6.36 -7.11 -2.23
CA GLU A 35 -6.21 -8.47 -1.68
C GLU A 35 -7.49 -9.31 -1.92
N ALA A 36 -8.67 -8.70 -1.80
CA ALA A 36 -9.96 -9.36 -2.03
C ALA A 36 -10.21 -9.80 -3.49
N ARG A 37 -9.48 -9.24 -4.46
CA ARG A 37 -9.66 -9.54 -5.90
C ARG A 37 -9.08 -10.89 -6.36
N GLY A 38 -8.45 -11.67 -5.46
CA GLY A 38 -8.21 -13.10 -5.70
C GLY A 38 -6.95 -13.45 -6.51
N HIS A 39 -5.97 -12.55 -6.56
CA HIS A 39 -4.63 -12.87 -7.07
C HIS A 39 -3.65 -13.10 -5.91
N LYS A 40 -2.66 -13.99 -6.07
CA LYS A 40 -1.59 -14.27 -5.07
C LYS A 40 -0.61 -13.11 -4.85
N GLN A 41 -1.04 -11.89 -5.11
CA GLN A 41 -0.21 -10.70 -4.96
C GLN A 41 -0.38 -10.16 -3.56
N LEU A 42 0.73 -9.81 -2.94
CA LEU A 42 0.77 -9.29 -1.58
C LEU A 42 0.67 -7.77 -1.68
N TYR A 43 -0.31 -7.17 -0.99
CA TYR A 43 -0.50 -5.73 -0.91
C TYR A 43 -0.26 -5.27 0.52
N TRP A 44 0.49 -4.19 0.71
CA TRP A 44 0.71 -3.61 2.04
C TRP A 44 0.81 -2.09 1.97
N VAL A 45 0.53 -1.46 3.11
CA VAL A 45 0.67 -0.03 3.29
C VAL A 45 2.04 0.26 3.89
N GLU A 46 2.77 1.20 3.30
CA GLU A 46 3.94 1.81 3.92
C GLU A 46 3.61 3.24 4.32
N ALA A 47 4.07 3.63 5.50
CA ALA A 47 4.18 5.03 5.83
C ALA A 47 5.42 5.60 5.13
N ASP A 48 5.25 6.77 4.54
CA ASP A 48 6.36 7.61 4.15
C ASP A 48 7.08 8.03 5.42
N ALA A 49 8.38 7.72 5.49
CA ALA A 49 9.19 7.86 6.69
C ALA A 49 9.25 9.30 7.23
N GLU A 50 8.69 10.26 6.50
CA GLU A 50 8.60 11.68 6.89
C GLU A 50 7.32 12.05 7.67
N GLY A 51 6.37 11.12 7.89
CA GLY A 51 5.10 11.44 8.58
C GLY A 51 4.63 10.48 9.67
N ALA A 52 5.37 9.40 9.94
CA ALA A 52 5.03 8.44 10.99
C ALA A 52 5.78 8.75 12.29
N ASP A 53 5.37 9.83 12.96
CA ASP A 53 5.45 10.13 14.41
C ASP A 53 5.57 11.66 14.60
N SER A 54 4.44 12.31 14.87
CA SER A 54 4.35 13.66 15.45
C SER A 54 3.12 13.74 16.33
#